data_AF-A0A151CJF4-F1
#
_entry.id   AF-A0A151CJF4-F1
#
_cell.length_a   1.000
_cell.length_b   1.000
_cell.length_c   1.000
_cell.angle_alpha   90.00
_cell.angle_beta   90.00
_cell.angle_gamma   90.00
#
_symmetry.space_group_name_H-M   'P 1'
#
loop_
_entity.id
_entity.type
_entity.pdbx_description
1 polymer ?
#
loop_
_entity_poly.entity_id
_entity_poly.type
_entity_poly.pdbx_seq_one_letter_code
_entity_poly.pdbx_strand_id
1 'polypeptide(L)'
;MSKPRDDFTETTIRTLRERVASRCSNPNCRIVTTGPSTVKDKVNRIGEAAHICAAASGGPRYDENMTSEERKSIDNGIWLCSNCADMIDKDWERYPIELLQQWKKDADEFALNEMGKKLPTVDEPLELLMASMTGTGLQGLPTRLKNISLAASQYLESIDPRLAVNIVFDKNCTTFHFAAKEEPVEMKLSLIPENLESFDEKMNNLFKYGEPLEATVNDFSFFGSEIFDRLKQDGLTNAKISFTPKNVDGKLKLKLTNGGDIYLVDDMVGTIFTGNQNISFQGKLFGDILQFSLRIPLPTGSSMEESNFSFSINFDIWNETDILSLPYFNKVYEFFEKLYSGFYLSGILEIEGEKLLSMNEKRLNDDCSIVEMYSTFKYIYLARKISKYFGKQIIFNRFEFYYDDLKEMENIVHAIEQYSVELKEDDAIKFSITITSDEHLHNMRDHSIRTKPIQMKLEAPDHKVNIFEEEIEIPKIRQIFTYMKLNKAPNFDSKKVGDSVEFEYVPQEGAVYSIGFIKEN
;
A
#
# COMPACT_ATOMS: atom_id res chain seq x y z
N MET A 1 -58.76 6.93 57.64
CA MET A 1 -59.51 6.55 56.41
C MET A 1 -58.54 6.62 55.26
N SER A 2 -58.19 5.50 54.63
CA SER A 2 -57.31 5.50 53.46
C SER A 2 -58.02 6.24 52.32
N LYS A 3 -57.39 7.29 51.76
CA LYS A 3 -57.90 7.97 50.57
C LYS A 3 -58.10 6.95 49.43
N PRO A 4 -59.12 7.10 48.58
CA PRO A 4 -59.34 6.19 47.46
C PRO A 4 -58.13 6.22 46.53
N ARG A 5 -57.62 5.03 46.18
CA ARG A 5 -56.54 4.85 45.23
C ARG A 5 -57.15 4.78 43.83
N ASP A 6 -56.65 5.59 42.91
CA ASP A 6 -57.16 5.68 41.55
C ASP A 6 -56.61 4.55 40.67
N ASP A 7 -57.00 3.31 40.96
CA ASP A 7 -56.48 2.12 40.24
C ASP A 7 -57.04 1.98 38.82
N PHE A 8 -56.22 1.42 37.92
CA PHE A 8 -56.57 1.12 36.54
C PHE A 8 -57.74 0.12 36.42
N THR A 9 -58.55 0.27 35.38
CA THR A 9 -59.58 -0.73 35.03
C THR A 9 -58.94 -2.01 34.47
N GLU A 10 -59.61 -3.16 34.57
CA GLU A 10 -59.13 -4.42 33.97
C GLU A 10 -58.88 -4.28 32.46
N THR A 11 -59.70 -3.49 31.76
CA THR A 11 -59.53 -3.18 30.34
C THR A 11 -58.23 -2.40 30.08
N THR A 12 -57.91 -1.42 30.93
CA THR A 12 -56.66 -0.65 30.84
C THR A 12 -55.46 -1.56 31.08
N ILE A 13 -55.49 -2.37 32.13
CA ILE A 13 -54.43 -3.33 32.48
C ILE A 13 -54.18 -4.30 31.32
N ARG A 14 -55.25 -4.88 30.77
CA ARG A 14 -55.18 -5.80 29.63
C ARG A 14 -54.54 -5.11 28.41
N THR A 15 -55.00 -3.91 28.08
CA THR A 15 -54.49 -3.14 26.94
C THR A 15 -53.01 -2.80 27.11
N LEU A 16 -52.58 -2.34 28.28
CA LEU A 16 -51.16 -2.06 28.59
C LEU A 16 -50.28 -3.28 28.34
N ARG A 17 -50.71 -4.45 28.83
CA ARG A 17 -49.99 -5.72 28.63
C ARG A 17 -49.91 -6.11 27.15
N GLU A 18 -51.03 -6.05 26.44
CA GLU A 18 -51.13 -6.56 25.06
C GLU A 18 -50.37 -5.69 24.06
N ARG A 19 -50.34 -4.37 24.25
CA ARG A 19 -49.57 -3.43 23.42
C ARG A 19 -48.08 -3.76 23.37
N VAL A 20 -47.53 -4.25 24.47
CA VAL A 20 -46.11 -4.60 24.59
C VAL A 20 -45.84 -6.10 24.46
N ALA A 21 -46.76 -6.85 23.84
CA ALA A 21 -46.68 -8.30 23.66
C ALA A 21 -46.43 -9.08 24.97
N SER A 22 -47.00 -8.61 26.09
CA SER A 22 -46.79 -9.15 27.44
C SER A 22 -45.32 -9.16 27.89
N ARG A 23 -44.48 -8.25 27.40
CA ARG A 23 -43.10 -8.07 27.83
C ARG A 23 -42.93 -6.88 28.75
N CYS A 24 -41.96 -6.93 29.66
CA CYS A 24 -41.61 -5.79 30.52
C CYS A 24 -41.21 -4.57 29.66
N SER A 25 -41.73 -3.39 29.98
CA SER A 25 -41.44 -2.15 29.23
C SER A 25 -40.07 -1.53 29.55
N ASN A 26 -39.37 -1.99 30.58
CA ASN A 26 -37.98 -1.59 30.81
C ASN A 26 -37.09 -2.09 29.64
N PRO A 27 -36.42 -1.19 28.89
CA PRO A 27 -35.65 -1.54 27.69
C PRO A 27 -34.56 -2.59 27.94
N ASN A 28 -33.97 -2.59 29.14
CA ASN A 28 -32.91 -3.54 29.50
C ASN A 28 -33.44 -4.88 30.02
N CYS A 29 -34.74 -4.98 30.34
CA CYS A 29 -35.34 -6.17 30.93
C CYS A 29 -36.07 -7.02 29.89
N ARG A 30 -37.11 -6.46 29.24
CA ARG A 30 -37.91 -7.08 28.14
C ARG A 30 -38.40 -8.53 28.35
N ILE A 31 -38.35 -9.07 29.57
CA ILE A 31 -38.76 -10.45 29.85
C ILE A 31 -40.25 -10.68 29.55
N VAL A 32 -40.60 -11.89 29.13
CA VAL A 32 -42.00 -12.31 28.98
C VAL A 32 -42.63 -12.43 30.36
N THR A 33 -43.78 -11.78 30.56
CA THR A 33 -44.44 -11.65 31.87
C THR A 33 -45.70 -12.50 32.00
N THR A 34 -46.12 -13.18 30.93
CA THR A 34 -47.31 -14.04 30.93
C THR A 34 -46.95 -15.40 30.36
N GLY A 35 -47.40 -16.47 31.02
CA GLY A 35 -47.18 -17.85 30.60
C GLY A 35 -48.34 -18.77 30.99
N PRO A 36 -48.34 -20.01 30.50
CA PRO A 36 -49.36 -20.99 30.86
C PRO A 36 -49.30 -21.33 32.35
N SER A 37 -50.47 -21.58 32.93
CA SER A 37 -50.58 -22.24 34.24
C SER A 37 -50.71 -23.75 34.05
N THR A 38 -50.42 -24.53 35.09
CA THR A 38 -50.72 -25.98 35.11
C THR A 38 -52.22 -26.25 35.09
N VAL A 39 -53.04 -25.26 35.47
CA VAL A 39 -54.49 -25.30 35.33
C VAL A 39 -54.87 -24.80 33.93
N LYS A 40 -55.60 -25.64 33.17
CA LYS A 40 -55.93 -25.46 31.75
C LYS A 40 -56.44 -24.06 31.37
N ASP A 41 -57.31 -23.48 32.20
CA ASP A 41 -57.98 -22.20 31.91
C ASP A 41 -57.38 -21.01 32.69
N LYS A 42 -56.14 -21.15 33.19
CA LYS A 42 -55.44 -20.10 33.92
C LYS A 42 -54.12 -19.73 33.24
N VAL A 43 -53.73 -18.48 33.46
CA VAL A 43 -52.44 -17.93 33.04
C VAL A 43 -51.64 -17.53 34.28
N ASN A 44 -50.34 -17.79 34.26
CA ASN A 44 -49.43 -17.22 35.23
C ASN A 44 -49.00 -15.85 34.72
N ARG A 45 -49.10 -14.83 35.58
CA ARG A 45 -48.65 -13.46 35.29
C ARG A 45 -47.68 -13.01 36.35
N ILE A 46 -46.52 -12.52 35.92
CA ILE A 46 -45.48 -11.90 36.77
C ILE A 46 -45.27 -10.41 36.42
N GLY A 47 -46.20 -9.85 35.64
CA GLY A 47 -46.22 -8.45 35.26
C GLY A 47 -47.44 -7.73 35.82
N GLU A 48 -47.29 -6.43 35.98
CA GLU A 48 -48.28 -5.53 36.54
C GLU A 48 -48.30 -4.18 35.81
N ALA A 49 -49.45 -3.50 35.90
CA ALA A 49 -49.61 -2.15 35.40
C ALA A 49 -49.17 -1.16 36.48
N ALA A 50 -47.97 -0.61 36.33
CA ALA A 50 -47.43 0.43 37.21
C ALA A 50 -47.93 1.80 36.76
N HIS A 51 -48.11 2.71 37.73
CA HIS A 51 -48.45 4.10 37.44
C HIS A 51 -47.15 4.90 37.23
N ILE A 52 -47.10 5.70 36.17
CA ILE A 52 -46.00 6.64 35.94
C ILE A 52 -46.05 7.74 37.01
N CYS A 53 -47.21 8.39 37.16
CA CYS A 53 -47.53 9.28 38.27
C CYS A 53 -48.48 8.58 39.26
N ALA A 54 -48.17 8.58 40.56
CA ALA A 54 -48.89 7.77 41.54
C ALA A 54 -50.42 7.94 41.54
N ALA A 55 -51.11 6.82 41.78
CA ALA A 55 -52.58 6.73 41.88
C ALA A 55 -53.19 7.41 43.12
N ALA A 56 -52.37 7.86 44.08
CA ALA A 56 -52.83 8.47 45.33
C ALA A 56 -51.80 9.45 45.88
N SER A 57 -52.30 10.47 46.59
CA SER A 57 -51.45 11.48 47.23
C SER A 57 -50.44 10.82 48.18
N GLY A 58 -49.17 11.20 48.07
CA GLY A 58 -48.06 10.66 48.88
C GLY A 58 -47.37 9.43 48.29
N GLY A 59 -47.77 8.98 47.08
CA GLY A 59 -47.03 7.97 46.32
C GLY A 59 -45.88 8.56 45.48
N PRO A 60 -45.02 7.70 44.91
CA PRO A 60 -43.92 8.12 44.05
C PRO A 60 -44.39 8.94 42.84
N ARG A 61 -43.72 10.06 42.54
CA ARG A 61 -44.05 10.93 41.39
C ARG A 61 -45.52 11.37 41.34
N TYR A 62 -46.17 11.57 42.50
CA TYR A 62 -47.55 12.05 42.54
C TYR A 62 -47.65 13.49 41.99
N ASP A 63 -48.55 13.71 41.03
CA ASP A 63 -48.88 15.03 40.50
C ASP A 63 -50.26 15.48 41.01
N GLU A 64 -50.28 16.61 41.72
CA GLU A 64 -51.49 17.23 42.28
C GLU A 64 -52.42 17.80 41.21
N ASN A 65 -51.90 18.10 40.02
CA ASN A 65 -52.69 18.68 38.93
C ASN A 65 -53.44 17.63 38.11
N MET A 66 -53.12 16.35 38.27
CA MET A 66 -53.82 15.27 37.56
C MET A 66 -55.21 15.03 38.16
N THR A 67 -56.20 14.89 37.27
CA THR A 67 -57.54 14.42 37.61
C THR A 67 -57.56 12.91 37.93
N SER A 68 -58.67 12.43 38.52
CA SER A 68 -58.84 10.99 38.78
C SER A 68 -58.87 10.18 37.48
N GLU A 69 -59.47 10.76 36.44
CA GLU A 69 -59.55 10.19 35.10
C GLU A 69 -58.17 10.07 34.45
N GLU A 70 -57.34 11.11 34.56
CA GLU A 70 -55.96 11.09 34.03
C GLU A 70 -55.08 10.09 34.78
N ARG A 71 -55.22 9.98 36.11
CA ARG A 71 -54.46 8.97 36.89
C ARG A 71 -54.79 7.54 36.47
N LYS A 72 -56.04 7.27 36.08
CA LYS A 72 -56.52 5.97 35.58
C LYS A 72 -56.33 5.77 34.08
N SER A 73 -55.85 6.77 33.35
CA SER A 73 -55.66 6.70 31.91
C SER A 73 -54.55 5.71 31.55
N ILE A 74 -54.68 5.09 30.38
CA ILE A 74 -53.63 4.25 29.80
C ILE A 74 -52.33 5.05 29.57
N ASP A 75 -52.42 6.37 29.39
CA ASP A 75 -51.27 7.25 29.19
C ASP A 75 -50.40 7.35 30.46
N ASN A 76 -51.02 7.22 31.63
CA ASN A 76 -50.33 7.20 32.93
C ASN A 76 -49.87 5.78 33.34
N GLY A 77 -50.11 4.76 32.52
CA GLY A 77 -49.77 3.38 32.83
C GLY A 77 -48.56 2.86 32.05
N ILE A 78 -47.75 2.03 32.68
CA ILE A 78 -46.67 1.26 32.03
C ILE A 78 -46.70 -0.20 32.49
N TRP A 79 -46.51 -1.14 31.58
CA TRP A 79 -46.50 -2.57 31.91
C TRP A 79 -45.10 -3.04 32.27
N LEU A 80 -44.88 -3.53 33.49
CA LEU A 80 -43.57 -3.95 34.00
C LEU A 80 -43.65 -5.34 34.64
N CYS A 81 -42.53 -6.05 34.74
CA CYS A 81 -42.45 -7.20 35.64
C CYS A 81 -42.42 -6.73 37.10
N SER A 82 -42.83 -7.56 38.05
CA SER A 82 -42.92 -7.17 39.46
C SER A 82 -41.62 -6.58 40.01
N ASN A 83 -40.46 -7.13 39.61
CA ASN A 83 -39.16 -6.59 40.03
C ASN A 83 -38.90 -5.18 39.50
N CYS A 84 -39.26 -4.90 38.24
CA CYS A 84 -39.05 -3.58 37.66
C CYS A 84 -40.06 -2.55 38.20
N ALA A 85 -41.31 -2.97 38.44
CA ALA A 85 -42.32 -2.11 39.07
C ALA A 85 -41.88 -1.71 40.49
N ASP A 86 -41.47 -2.67 41.33
CA ASP A 86 -40.93 -2.40 42.66
C ASP A 86 -39.71 -1.48 42.62
N MET A 87 -38.83 -1.67 41.64
CA MET A 87 -37.60 -0.88 41.49
C MET A 87 -37.90 0.59 41.19
N ILE A 88 -38.81 0.88 40.26
CA ILE A 88 -39.12 2.27 39.88
C ILE A 88 -39.83 3.03 41.01
N ASP A 89 -40.56 2.33 41.87
CA ASP A 89 -41.28 2.96 42.99
C ASP A 89 -40.37 3.20 44.20
N LYS A 90 -39.41 2.31 44.46
CA LYS A 90 -38.43 2.47 45.57
C LYS A 90 -37.38 3.55 45.31
N ASP A 91 -36.96 3.73 44.06
CA ASP A 91 -35.90 4.66 43.66
C ASP A 91 -36.43 5.70 42.65
N TRP A 92 -37.52 6.38 43.01
CA TRP A 92 -38.28 7.22 42.09
C TRP A 92 -37.53 8.46 41.59
N GLU A 93 -36.50 8.91 42.30
CA GLU A 93 -35.60 9.98 41.83
C GLU A 93 -34.75 9.53 40.64
N ARG A 94 -34.30 8.27 40.64
CA ARG A 94 -33.56 7.68 39.52
C ARG A 94 -34.46 7.36 38.32
N TYR A 95 -35.75 7.16 38.55
CA TYR A 95 -36.74 6.85 37.53
C TYR A 95 -37.81 7.95 37.41
N PRO A 96 -37.45 9.12 36.85
CA PRO A 96 -38.37 10.24 36.69
C PRO A 96 -39.45 9.97 35.63
N ILE A 97 -40.48 10.81 35.60
CA ILE A 97 -41.66 10.66 34.73
C ILE A 97 -41.27 10.56 33.25
N GLU A 98 -40.36 11.43 32.81
CA GLU A 98 -39.91 11.53 31.42
C GLU A 98 -39.23 10.23 30.96
N LEU A 99 -38.45 9.60 31.84
CA LEU A 99 -37.79 8.33 31.55
C LEU A 99 -38.81 7.20 31.41
N LEU A 100 -39.82 7.13 32.29
CA LEU A 100 -40.86 6.10 32.21
C LEU A 100 -41.77 6.29 30.99
N GLN A 101 -42.04 7.53 30.59
CA GLN A 101 -42.72 7.83 29.33
C GLN A 101 -41.88 7.37 28.13
N GLN A 102 -40.56 7.58 28.16
CA GLN A 102 -39.66 7.06 27.12
C GLN A 102 -39.68 5.53 27.07
N TRP A 103 -39.59 4.84 28.23
CA TRP A 103 -39.68 3.37 28.29
C TRP A 103 -40.99 2.84 27.72
N LYS A 104 -42.11 3.50 28.02
CA LYS A 104 -43.42 3.15 27.45
C LYS A 104 -43.41 3.26 25.92
N LYS A 105 -42.86 4.35 25.38
CA LYS A 105 -42.76 4.56 23.93
C LYS A 105 -41.86 3.52 23.26
N ASP A 106 -40.66 3.29 23.82
CA ASP A 106 -39.71 2.30 23.31
C ASP A 106 -40.32 0.89 23.32
N ALA A 107 -41.05 0.54 24.38
CA ALA A 107 -41.70 -0.77 24.48
C ALA A 107 -42.78 -1.00 23.41
N ASP A 108 -43.55 0.02 23.07
CA ASP A 108 -44.51 -0.02 21.97
C ASP A 108 -43.79 -0.17 20.61
N GLU A 109 -42.69 0.56 20.39
CA GLU A 109 -41.86 0.44 19.17
C GLU A 109 -41.20 -0.94 19.05
N PHE A 110 -40.68 -1.49 20.15
CA PHE A 110 -40.13 -2.85 20.17
C PHE A 110 -41.20 -3.88 19.82
N ALA A 111 -42.40 -3.79 20.40
CA ALA A 111 -43.48 -4.72 20.11
C ALA A 111 -43.95 -4.62 18.65
N LEU A 112 -44.05 -3.40 18.10
CA LEU A 112 -44.35 -3.18 16.68
C LEU A 112 -43.29 -3.83 15.78
N ASN A 113 -42.02 -3.68 16.14
CA ASN A 113 -40.90 -4.26 15.40
C ASN A 113 -40.83 -5.79 15.53
N GLU A 114 -41.26 -6.38 16.64
CA GLU A 114 -41.31 -7.83 16.85
C GLU A 114 -42.49 -8.49 16.12
N MET A 115 -43.56 -7.74 15.87
CA MET A 115 -44.80 -8.25 15.29
C MET A 115 -44.57 -8.95 13.93
N GLY A 116 -45.01 -10.20 13.83
CA GLY A 116 -44.89 -11.00 12.61
C GLY A 116 -43.50 -11.59 12.33
N LYS A 117 -42.50 -11.32 13.19
CA LYS A 117 -41.16 -11.92 13.08
C LYS A 117 -41.11 -13.26 13.82
N LYS A 118 -40.33 -14.21 13.29
CA LYS A 118 -40.04 -15.48 13.98
C LYS A 118 -39.14 -15.18 15.18
N LEU A 119 -39.43 -15.80 16.32
CA LEU A 119 -38.50 -15.80 17.46
C LEU A 119 -37.21 -16.53 17.04
N PRO A 120 -36.03 -16.04 17.45
CA PRO A 120 -34.80 -16.78 17.28
C PRO A 120 -34.95 -18.16 17.92
N THR A 121 -34.65 -19.23 17.18
CA THR A 121 -34.68 -20.58 17.74
C THR A 121 -33.52 -20.74 18.72
N VAL A 122 -33.72 -21.54 19.77
CA VAL A 122 -32.74 -21.75 20.87
C VAL A 122 -31.36 -22.16 20.34
N ASP A 123 -31.31 -22.76 19.15
CA ASP A 123 -30.10 -23.24 18.49
C ASP A 123 -29.34 -22.16 17.69
N GLU A 124 -29.95 -21.01 17.36
CA GLU A 124 -29.34 -20.04 16.42
C GLU A 124 -28.02 -19.42 16.90
N PRO A 125 -27.84 -18.95 18.15
CA PRO A 125 -26.57 -18.35 18.57
C PRO A 125 -25.45 -19.39 18.74
N LEU A 126 -25.79 -20.61 19.16
CA LEU A 126 -24.83 -21.67 19.45
C LEU A 126 -24.44 -22.44 18.19
N GLU A 127 -25.39 -22.72 17.29
CA GLU A 127 -25.10 -23.19 15.93
C GLU A 127 -24.33 -22.13 15.14
N LEU A 128 -24.59 -20.84 15.31
CA LEU A 128 -23.83 -19.76 14.66
C LEU A 128 -22.35 -19.77 15.08
N LEU A 129 -22.08 -19.94 16.38
CA LEU A 129 -20.71 -20.05 16.88
C LEU A 129 -20.06 -21.34 16.38
N MET A 130 -20.76 -22.48 16.48
CA MET A 130 -20.23 -23.78 16.02
C MET A 130 -20.03 -23.84 14.50
N ALA A 131 -20.96 -23.33 13.69
CA ALA A 131 -20.86 -23.26 12.23
C ALA A 131 -19.70 -22.37 11.78
N SER A 132 -19.49 -21.24 12.46
CA SER A 132 -18.37 -20.33 12.20
C SER A 132 -17.03 -20.95 12.61
N MET A 133 -17.00 -21.73 13.71
CA MET A 133 -15.79 -22.42 14.18
C MET A 133 -15.48 -23.72 13.44
N THR A 134 -16.48 -24.39 12.86
CA THR A 134 -16.35 -25.71 12.22
C THR A 134 -16.52 -25.69 10.70
N GLY A 135 -16.89 -24.54 10.12
CA GLY A 135 -17.07 -24.36 8.66
C GLY A 135 -18.29 -25.06 8.07
N THR A 136 -19.25 -25.51 8.89
CA THR A 136 -20.42 -26.26 8.43
C THR A 136 -21.62 -25.34 8.22
N GLY A 137 -22.23 -25.36 7.02
CA GLY A 137 -23.45 -24.59 6.70
C GLY A 137 -23.19 -23.24 6.00
N LEU A 138 -22.83 -23.29 4.71
CA LEU A 138 -22.48 -22.11 3.90
C LEU A 138 -23.68 -21.28 3.39
N GLN A 139 -24.92 -21.71 3.64
CA GLN A 139 -26.09 -21.01 3.10
C GLN A 139 -26.30 -19.65 3.78
N GLY A 140 -26.22 -18.58 2.98
CA GLY A 140 -26.43 -17.22 3.44
C GLY A 140 -25.24 -16.61 4.18
N LEU A 141 -24.08 -17.28 4.25
CA LEU A 141 -22.87 -16.73 4.88
C LEU A 141 -22.49 -15.33 4.38
N PRO A 142 -22.49 -15.03 3.06
CA PRO A 142 -22.16 -13.68 2.59
C PRO A 142 -23.12 -12.61 3.14
N THR A 143 -24.42 -12.90 3.17
CA THR A 143 -25.44 -11.98 3.71
C THR A 143 -25.31 -11.84 5.22
N ARG A 144 -25.00 -12.92 5.93
CA ARG A 144 -24.85 -12.93 7.39
C ARG A 144 -23.58 -12.20 7.84
N LEU A 145 -22.45 -12.43 7.18
CA LEU A 145 -21.21 -11.67 7.40
C LEU A 145 -21.42 -10.18 7.16
N LYS A 146 -22.11 -9.83 6.06
CA LYS A 146 -22.51 -8.46 5.78
C LYS A 146 -23.36 -7.87 6.91
N ASN A 147 -24.34 -8.60 7.43
CA ASN A 147 -25.20 -8.11 8.50
C ASN A 147 -24.47 -7.95 9.84
N ILE A 148 -23.55 -8.87 10.19
CA ILE A 148 -22.73 -8.75 11.39
C ILE A 148 -21.81 -7.53 11.28
N SER A 149 -21.12 -7.40 10.14
CA SER A 149 -20.28 -6.22 9.86
C SER A 149 -21.09 -4.93 9.93
N LEU A 150 -22.29 -4.90 9.34
CA LEU A 150 -23.17 -3.73 9.35
C LEU A 150 -23.66 -3.39 10.75
N ALA A 151 -24.05 -4.39 11.55
CA ALA A 151 -24.49 -4.17 12.93
C ALA A 151 -23.35 -3.65 13.82
N ALA A 152 -22.15 -4.21 13.67
CA ALA A 152 -20.97 -3.74 14.38
C ALA A 152 -20.59 -2.30 13.95
N SER A 153 -20.63 -2.00 12.65
CA SER A 153 -20.50 -0.63 12.14
C SER A 153 -21.53 0.33 12.76
N GLN A 154 -22.81 -0.02 12.71
CA GLN A 154 -23.89 0.81 13.26
C GLN A 154 -23.75 1.03 14.77
N TYR A 155 -23.30 0.01 15.51
CA TYR A 155 -23.02 0.15 16.93
C TYR A 155 -21.90 1.15 17.18
N LEU A 156 -20.77 1.04 16.47
CA LEU A 156 -19.66 1.99 16.59
C LEU A 156 -20.07 3.40 16.17
N GLU A 157 -20.84 3.55 15.10
CA GLU A 157 -21.41 4.84 14.68
C GLU A 157 -22.41 5.41 15.70
N SER A 158 -23.10 4.58 16.49
CA SER A 158 -23.96 5.06 17.57
C SER A 158 -23.18 5.63 18.76
N ILE A 159 -21.92 5.20 18.94
CA ILE A 159 -21.00 5.70 19.96
C ILE A 159 -20.41 7.05 19.54
N ASP A 160 -20.02 7.20 18.26
CA ASP A 160 -19.62 8.49 17.70
C ASP A 160 -20.34 8.77 16.37
N PRO A 161 -21.47 9.49 16.41
CA PRO A 161 -22.28 9.77 15.22
C PRO A 161 -21.57 10.56 14.12
N ARG A 162 -20.44 11.22 14.44
CA ARG A 162 -19.65 12.03 13.51
C ARG A 162 -18.82 11.17 12.56
N LEU A 163 -18.59 9.91 12.91
CA LEU A 163 -17.77 8.98 12.14
C LEU A 163 -18.68 7.98 11.40
N ALA A 164 -18.29 7.66 10.17
CA ALA A 164 -18.74 6.49 9.44
C ALA A 164 -17.73 5.37 9.66
N VAL A 165 -18.23 4.17 9.95
CA VAL A 165 -17.39 3.01 10.27
C VAL A 165 -17.67 1.88 9.30
N ASN A 166 -16.65 1.40 8.60
CA ASN A 166 -16.74 0.22 7.75
C ASN A 166 -15.76 -0.85 8.23
N ILE A 167 -16.22 -2.09 8.37
CA ILE A 167 -15.42 -3.20 8.89
C ILE A 167 -15.21 -4.20 7.76
N VAL A 168 -13.94 -4.51 7.46
CA VAL A 168 -13.56 -5.45 6.40
C VAL A 168 -12.78 -6.60 7.01
N PHE A 169 -13.09 -7.82 6.56
CA PHE A 169 -12.38 -9.04 6.96
C PHE A 169 -11.62 -9.59 5.74
N ASP A 170 -10.29 -9.58 5.79
CA ASP A 170 -9.43 -10.14 4.73
C ASP A 170 -8.31 -11.00 5.33
N LYS A 171 -8.10 -12.22 4.78
CA LYS A 171 -6.96 -13.12 5.06
C LYS A 171 -6.46 -13.15 6.52
N ASN A 172 -7.39 -13.26 7.49
CA ASN A 172 -7.17 -13.29 8.96
C ASN A 172 -6.96 -11.95 9.67
N CYS A 173 -7.21 -10.81 9.01
CA CYS A 173 -7.17 -9.50 9.63
C CYS A 173 -8.54 -8.82 9.58
N THR A 174 -8.93 -8.19 10.68
CA THR A 174 -10.10 -7.31 10.75
C THR A 174 -9.63 -5.87 10.61
N THR A 175 -10.05 -5.18 9.57
CA THR A 175 -9.72 -3.78 9.32
C THR A 175 -10.93 -2.90 9.62
N PHE A 176 -10.73 -1.89 10.49
CA PHE A 176 -11.72 -0.87 10.79
C PHE A 176 -11.38 0.40 10.02
N HIS A 177 -12.23 0.79 9.09
CA HIS A 177 -12.13 2.04 8.36
C HIS A 177 -13.02 3.10 9.01
N PHE A 178 -12.42 4.20 9.43
CA PHE A 178 -13.11 5.36 10.00
C PHE A 178 -13.02 6.52 9.03
N ALA A 179 -14.16 7.15 8.73
CA ALA A 179 -14.24 8.35 7.91
C ALA A 179 -15.13 9.40 8.59
N ALA A 180 -14.80 10.69 8.46
CA ALA A 180 -15.68 11.76 8.92
C ALA A 180 -16.92 11.86 8.02
N LYS A 181 -18.12 11.94 8.61
CA LYS A 181 -19.37 12.14 7.84
C LYS A 181 -19.55 13.59 7.38
N GLU A 182 -19.07 14.55 8.18
CA GLU A 182 -19.15 15.98 7.90
C GLU A 182 -17.82 16.65 8.31
N GLU A 183 -17.26 17.55 7.48
CA GLU A 183 -16.00 18.24 7.77
C GLU A 183 -16.25 19.59 8.48
N PRO A 184 -15.40 20.02 9.45
CA PRO A 184 -14.29 19.29 10.08
C PRO A 184 -14.69 18.61 11.41
N VAL A 185 -14.18 17.39 11.67
CA VAL A 185 -14.28 16.71 12.98
C VAL A 185 -12.97 16.92 13.74
N GLU A 186 -13.02 17.64 14.85
CA GLU A 186 -11.85 17.77 15.74
C GLU A 186 -11.61 16.47 16.53
N MET A 187 -10.42 15.90 16.36
CA MET A 187 -9.92 14.78 17.16
C MET A 187 -8.59 15.17 17.79
N LYS A 188 -8.38 14.80 19.07
CA LYS A 188 -7.13 15.05 19.77
C LYS A 188 -6.34 13.75 19.89
N LEU A 189 -5.11 13.77 19.41
CA LEU A 189 -4.17 12.65 19.49
C LEU A 189 -3.03 13.06 20.43
N SER A 190 -2.67 12.22 21.40
CA SER A 190 -1.43 12.40 22.17
C SER A 190 -0.51 11.21 21.95
N LEU A 191 0.75 11.53 21.65
CA LEU A 191 1.81 10.56 21.40
C LEU A 191 2.46 10.12 22.70
N ILE A 192 2.86 8.85 22.76
CA ILE A 192 3.77 8.35 23.79
C ILE A 192 5.22 8.64 23.33
N PRO A 193 6.08 9.20 24.19
CA PRO A 193 7.32 9.89 23.78
C PRO A 193 8.44 9.05 23.15
N GLU A 194 8.32 7.72 23.02
CA GLU A 194 9.43 6.86 22.57
C GLU A 194 9.80 7.00 21.07
N ASN A 195 9.01 7.68 20.23
CA ASN A 195 9.26 7.79 18.78
C ASN A 195 8.94 9.17 18.14
N LEU A 196 9.12 10.27 18.88
CA LEU A 196 8.68 11.62 18.46
C LEU A 196 9.30 12.11 17.14
N GLU A 197 10.61 11.98 16.91
CA GLU A 197 11.27 12.56 15.73
C GLU A 197 10.85 11.88 14.41
N SER A 198 10.82 10.55 14.38
CA SER A 198 10.37 9.77 13.22
C SER A 198 8.88 9.98 12.94
N PHE A 199 8.08 10.22 13.98
CA PHE A 199 6.65 10.44 13.84
C PHE A 199 6.32 11.84 13.32
N ASP A 200 6.99 12.87 13.80
CA ASP A 200 6.80 14.25 13.34
C ASP A 200 7.12 14.39 11.84
N GLU A 201 8.17 13.72 11.37
CA GLU A 201 8.49 13.67 9.93
C GLU A 201 7.36 13.00 9.14
N LYS A 202 6.90 11.83 9.59
CA LYS A 202 5.81 11.10 8.91
C LYS A 202 4.49 11.90 8.94
N MET A 203 4.15 12.57 10.03
CA MET A 203 2.95 13.43 10.13
C MET A 203 3.05 14.63 9.20
N ASN A 204 4.23 15.26 9.13
CA ASN A 204 4.48 16.33 8.17
C ASN A 204 4.33 15.82 6.74
N ASN A 205 4.81 14.61 6.43
CA ASN A 205 4.67 14.02 5.10
C ASN A 205 3.21 13.67 4.76
N LEU A 206 2.43 13.19 5.74
CA LEU A 206 0.98 12.96 5.59
C LEU A 206 0.27 14.25 5.19
N PHE A 207 0.46 15.34 5.94
CA PHE A 207 -0.24 16.60 5.67
C PHE A 207 0.28 17.33 4.43
N LYS A 208 1.60 17.34 4.20
CA LYS A 208 2.20 18.07 3.08
C LYS A 208 2.09 17.32 1.76
N TYR A 209 2.37 16.02 1.78
CA TYR A 209 2.53 15.18 0.59
C TYR A 209 1.41 14.14 0.42
N GLY A 210 0.55 13.94 1.40
CA GLY A 210 -0.49 12.93 1.33
C GLY A 210 0.02 11.50 1.55
N GLU A 211 1.20 11.31 2.14
CA GLU A 211 1.76 9.97 2.34
C GLU A 211 1.06 9.24 3.48
N PRO A 212 0.61 7.98 3.30
CA PRO A 212 0.01 7.19 4.36
C PRO A 212 0.94 7.07 5.56
N LEU A 213 0.41 7.33 6.74
CA LEU A 213 1.15 7.25 8.00
C LEU A 213 0.76 5.98 8.74
N GLU A 214 1.72 5.09 8.92
CA GLU A 214 1.53 3.82 9.61
C GLU A 214 2.25 3.79 10.98
N ALA A 215 1.55 3.33 12.01
CA ALA A 215 2.08 3.23 13.37
C ALA A 215 1.34 2.16 14.20
N THR A 216 1.75 1.92 15.46
CA THR A 216 1.09 0.94 16.34
C THR A 216 0.14 1.65 17.29
N VAL A 217 -1.04 1.07 17.57
CA VAL A 217 -2.05 1.68 18.46
C VAL A 217 -1.52 1.98 19.88
N ASN A 218 -0.51 1.25 20.34
CA ASN A 218 0.14 1.50 21.64
C ASN A 218 0.92 2.81 21.67
N ASP A 219 1.32 3.36 20.53
CA ASP A 219 2.08 4.60 20.44
C ASP A 219 1.18 5.84 20.68
N PHE A 220 -0.14 5.65 20.79
CA PHE A 220 -1.13 6.73 20.83
C PHE A 220 -2.14 6.61 21.96
N SER A 221 -2.55 7.78 22.44
CA SER A 221 -3.80 7.98 23.17
C SER A 221 -4.74 8.83 22.32
N PHE A 222 -5.90 8.28 22.00
CA PHE A 222 -6.98 8.99 21.32
C PHE A 222 -7.84 9.68 22.37
N PHE A 223 -8.17 10.95 22.12
CA PHE A 223 -9.07 11.73 22.96
C PHE A 223 -10.18 12.33 22.10
N GLY A 224 -11.41 12.20 22.59
CA GLY A 224 -12.59 12.79 21.94
C GLY A 224 -13.53 11.81 21.23
N SER A 225 -13.26 10.50 21.28
CA SER A 225 -14.19 9.46 20.82
C SER A 225 -14.05 8.19 21.67
N GLU A 226 -15.15 7.73 22.29
CA GLU A 226 -15.16 6.51 23.12
C GLU A 226 -14.97 5.22 22.31
N ILE A 227 -15.06 5.30 20.98
CA ILE A 227 -14.83 4.15 20.07
C ILE A 227 -13.46 3.54 20.33
N PHE A 228 -12.42 4.38 20.41
CA PHE A 228 -11.04 3.92 20.52
C PHE A 228 -10.72 3.36 21.91
N ASP A 229 -11.37 3.86 22.97
CA ASP A 229 -11.22 3.32 24.32
C ASP A 229 -11.80 1.90 24.42
N ARG A 230 -12.96 1.66 23.79
CA ARG A 230 -13.58 0.33 23.76
C ARG A 230 -12.81 -0.66 22.91
N LEU A 231 -12.32 -0.25 21.73
CA LEU A 231 -11.47 -1.09 20.89
C LEU A 231 -10.18 -1.51 21.61
N LYS A 232 -9.59 -0.64 22.43
CA LYS A 232 -8.43 -0.99 23.27
C LYS A 232 -8.77 -2.04 24.35
N GLN A 233 -9.94 -1.94 24.98
CA GLN A 233 -10.39 -2.90 25.99
C GLN A 233 -10.64 -4.30 25.42
N ASP A 234 -11.08 -4.38 24.15
CA ASP A 234 -11.33 -5.64 23.43
C ASP A 234 -10.04 -6.32 22.89
N GLY A 235 -8.86 -5.87 23.30
CA GLY A 235 -7.60 -6.57 23.04
C GLY A 235 -6.87 -6.19 21.75
N LEU A 236 -7.10 -4.99 21.18
CA LEU A 236 -6.32 -4.44 20.06
C LEU A 236 -4.86 -4.04 20.45
N THR A 237 -4.22 -4.75 21.38
CA THR A 237 -2.94 -4.38 21.99
C THR A 237 -1.71 -4.50 21.08
N ASN A 238 -1.86 -4.79 19.79
CA ASN A 238 -0.79 -4.78 18.77
C ASN A 238 -1.31 -4.39 17.37
N ALA A 239 -2.44 -3.69 17.30
CA ALA A 239 -3.03 -3.31 16.02
C ALA A 239 -2.20 -2.22 15.33
N LYS A 240 -2.09 -2.33 14.00
CA LYS A 240 -1.49 -1.31 13.13
C LYS A 240 -2.56 -0.27 12.81
N ILE A 241 -2.27 0.99 13.07
CA ILE A 241 -3.09 2.11 12.61
C ILE A 241 -2.46 2.73 11.36
N SER A 242 -3.29 3.04 10.37
CA SER A 242 -2.89 3.76 9.16
C SER A 242 -3.77 4.98 8.99
N PHE A 243 -3.16 6.15 8.86
CA PHE A 243 -3.83 7.38 8.48
C PHE A 243 -3.57 7.60 7.00
N THR A 244 -4.61 7.42 6.19
CA THR A 244 -4.57 7.68 4.76
C THR A 244 -5.34 8.96 4.47
N PRO A 245 -4.74 9.93 3.76
CA PRO A 245 -5.49 11.06 3.25
C PRO A 245 -6.45 10.55 2.17
N LYS A 246 -7.43 11.38 1.82
CA LYS A 246 -8.37 11.07 0.74
C LYS A 246 -7.56 10.74 -0.52
N ASN A 247 -7.75 9.52 -1.02
CA ASN A 247 -7.07 9.02 -2.19
C ASN A 247 -8.07 8.66 -3.28
N VAL A 248 -7.60 8.68 -4.52
CA VAL A 248 -8.38 8.29 -5.69
C VAL A 248 -7.48 7.50 -6.63
N ASP A 249 -8.07 6.52 -7.31
CA ASP A 249 -7.36 5.80 -8.35
C ASP A 249 -7.11 6.72 -9.54
N GLY A 250 -5.87 6.71 -10.02
CA GLY A 250 -5.41 7.56 -11.08
C GLY A 250 -4.57 6.80 -12.09
N LYS A 251 -4.38 7.43 -13.24
CA LYS A 251 -3.61 6.86 -14.34
C LYS A 251 -2.57 7.86 -14.78
N LEU A 252 -1.31 7.46 -14.74
CA LEU A 252 -0.20 8.26 -15.23
C LEU A 252 0.26 7.73 -16.58
N LYS A 253 0.18 8.57 -17.61
CA LYS A 253 0.69 8.29 -18.95
C LYS A 253 2.06 8.92 -19.10
N LEU A 254 3.09 8.11 -19.25
CA LEU A 254 4.46 8.59 -19.47
C LEU A 254 4.80 8.55 -20.96
N LYS A 255 5.54 9.56 -21.43
CA LYS A 255 6.10 9.62 -22.78
C LYS A 255 7.57 10.01 -22.73
N LEU A 256 8.37 9.40 -23.60
CA LEU A 256 9.76 9.76 -23.84
C LEU A 256 9.89 10.37 -25.24
N THR A 257 10.55 11.52 -25.35
CA THR A 257 10.72 12.22 -26.63
C THR A 257 12.18 12.59 -26.91
N ASN A 258 12.63 12.45 -28.16
CA ASN A 258 13.95 12.93 -28.59
C ASN A 258 13.92 13.35 -30.06
N GLY A 259 14.07 14.65 -30.35
CA GLY A 259 14.26 15.15 -31.72
C GLY A 259 13.17 14.81 -32.75
N GLY A 260 12.01 14.30 -32.32
CA GLY A 260 10.92 13.81 -33.19
C GLY A 260 10.52 12.35 -32.93
N ASP A 261 11.40 11.55 -32.33
CA ASP A 261 11.09 10.20 -31.90
C ASP A 261 10.25 10.22 -30.62
N ILE A 262 9.18 9.41 -30.60
CA ILE A 262 8.28 9.28 -29.46
C ILE A 262 8.23 7.81 -29.05
N TYR A 263 8.61 7.53 -27.81
CA TYR A 263 8.43 6.22 -27.17
C TYR A 263 7.31 6.34 -26.12
N LEU A 264 6.23 5.60 -26.36
CA LEU A 264 5.08 5.54 -25.45
C LEU A 264 5.33 4.45 -24.41
N VAL A 265 5.28 4.83 -23.15
CA VAL A 265 5.35 3.89 -22.03
C VAL A 265 3.96 3.32 -21.79
N ASP A 266 3.89 2.07 -21.32
CA ASP A 266 2.63 1.48 -20.87
C ASP A 266 1.96 2.41 -19.83
N ASP A 267 0.64 2.40 -19.82
CA ASP A 267 -0.10 3.23 -18.88
C ASP A 267 0.10 2.74 -17.43
N MET A 268 0.48 3.65 -16.54
CA MET A 268 0.70 3.34 -15.14
C MET A 268 -0.57 3.57 -14.33
N VAL A 269 -1.12 2.51 -13.76
CA VAL A 269 -2.22 2.62 -12.79
C VAL A 269 -1.60 2.81 -11.40
N GLY A 270 -2.17 3.74 -10.63
CA GLY A 270 -1.68 4.05 -9.31
C GLY A 270 -2.69 4.82 -8.48
N THR A 271 -2.26 5.22 -7.30
CA THR A 271 -3.09 5.95 -6.35
C THR A 271 -2.60 7.39 -6.26
N ILE A 272 -3.53 8.33 -6.36
CA ILE A 272 -3.29 9.76 -6.16
C ILE A 272 -3.65 10.10 -4.72
N PHE A 273 -2.76 10.84 -4.06
CA PHE A 273 -2.92 11.37 -2.73
C PHE A 273 -2.88 12.90 -2.79
N THR A 274 -3.75 13.54 -2.03
CA THR A 274 -3.81 15.00 -1.95
C THR A 274 -3.32 15.46 -0.58
N GLY A 275 -2.24 16.24 -0.56
CA GLY A 275 -1.77 16.98 0.61
C GLY A 275 -2.10 18.48 0.49
N ASN A 276 -1.78 19.24 1.54
CA ASN A 276 -2.00 20.69 1.58
C ASN A 276 -1.00 21.47 0.72
N GLN A 277 0.15 20.88 0.41
CA GLN A 277 1.20 21.52 -0.40
C GLN A 277 1.40 20.82 -1.72
N ASN A 278 1.28 19.48 -1.78
CA ASN A 278 1.54 18.71 -3.01
C ASN A 278 0.41 17.71 -3.30
N ILE A 279 0.22 17.41 -4.58
CA ILE A 279 -0.47 16.22 -5.05
C ILE A 279 0.61 15.16 -5.32
N SER A 280 0.46 13.99 -4.72
CA SER A 280 1.37 12.87 -4.91
C SER A 280 0.70 11.75 -5.69
N PHE A 281 1.47 11.02 -6.49
CA PHE A 281 1.02 9.84 -7.20
C PHE A 281 2.03 8.72 -6.97
N GLN A 282 1.53 7.53 -6.64
CA GLN A 282 2.33 6.32 -6.53
C GLN A 282 1.75 5.27 -7.47
N GLY A 283 2.55 4.78 -8.40
CA GLY A 283 2.14 3.80 -9.39
C GLY A 283 3.21 2.76 -9.65
N LYS A 284 2.80 1.68 -10.31
CA LYS A 284 3.68 0.58 -10.67
C LYS A 284 3.59 0.27 -12.17
N LEU A 285 4.71 -0.10 -12.77
CA LEU A 285 4.83 -0.50 -14.17
C LEU A 285 5.56 -1.83 -14.31
N PHE A 286 5.35 -2.46 -15.46
CA PHE A 286 6.07 -3.66 -15.90
C PHE A 286 5.92 -4.84 -14.94
N GLY A 287 4.70 -5.07 -14.43
CA GLY A 287 4.42 -6.16 -13.50
C GLY A 287 5.09 -5.96 -12.14
N ASP A 288 4.90 -4.78 -11.54
CA ASP A 288 5.40 -4.38 -10.21
C ASP A 288 6.93 -4.19 -10.08
N ILE A 289 7.67 -4.30 -11.19
CA ILE A 289 9.13 -4.15 -11.21
C ILE A 289 9.53 -2.69 -11.03
N LEU A 290 8.89 -1.77 -11.76
CA LEU A 290 9.18 -0.35 -11.68
C LEU A 290 8.13 0.33 -10.80
N GLN A 291 8.55 0.83 -9.65
CA GLN A 291 7.74 1.70 -8.81
C GLN A 291 8.08 3.15 -9.10
N PHE A 292 7.05 3.98 -9.25
CA PHE A 292 7.20 5.38 -9.58
C PHE A 292 6.43 6.23 -8.59
N SER A 293 7.13 7.22 -8.05
CA SER A 293 6.57 8.20 -7.13
C SER A 293 6.73 9.58 -7.74
N LEU A 294 5.64 10.34 -7.81
CA LEU A 294 5.61 11.70 -8.32
C LEU A 294 4.99 12.61 -7.26
N ARG A 295 5.62 13.76 -7.02
CA ARG A 295 5.12 14.83 -6.16
C ARG A 295 5.03 16.10 -6.99
N ILE A 296 3.83 16.62 -7.15
CA ILE A 296 3.53 17.86 -7.86
C ILE A 296 3.13 18.92 -6.85
N PRO A 297 3.86 20.02 -6.71
CA PRO A 297 3.49 21.10 -5.81
C PRO A 297 2.22 21.82 -6.28
N LEU A 298 1.34 22.13 -5.33
CA LEU A 298 0.18 22.99 -5.51
C LEU A 298 0.68 24.44 -5.64
N PRO A 299 0.05 25.25 -6.51
CA PRO A 299 0.45 26.64 -6.70
C PRO A 299 0.08 27.49 -5.46
N THR A 300 0.97 27.53 -4.47
CA THR A 300 0.86 28.41 -3.30
C THR A 300 1.91 29.52 -3.37
N GLY A 301 1.57 30.63 -4.04
CA GLY A 301 2.28 31.91 -3.95
C GLY A 301 3.74 31.96 -4.44
N SER A 302 3.97 32.70 -5.54
CA SER A 302 5.26 33.23 -6.04
C SER A 302 6.44 32.30 -6.33
N SER A 303 6.43 31.03 -5.95
CA SER A 303 7.43 30.04 -6.41
C SER A 303 6.75 28.89 -7.14
N MET A 304 7.05 28.73 -8.43
CA MET A 304 6.82 27.47 -9.15
C MET A 304 7.89 26.49 -8.69
N GLU A 305 7.62 25.75 -7.61
CA GLU A 305 8.43 24.57 -7.29
C GLU A 305 8.28 23.53 -8.41
N GLU A 306 9.38 22.88 -8.79
CA GLU A 306 9.36 21.86 -9.84
C GLU A 306 8.78 20.54 -9.31
N SER A 307 8.10 19.79 -10.20
CA SER A 307 7.65 18.44 -9.89
C SER A 307 8.84 17.52 -9.64
N ASN A 308 8.85 16.85 -8.49
CA ASN A 308 9.87 15.86 -8.14
C ASN A 308 9.33 14.46 -8.35
N PHE A 309 10.14 13.57 -8.91
CA PHE A 309 9.81 12.16 -9.05
C PHE A 309 11.00 11.28 -8.71
N SER A 310 10.71 10.03 -8.37
CA SER A 310 11.71 8.99 -8.13
C SER A 310 11.26 7.66 -8.72
N PHE A 311 12.25 6.84 -9.05
CA PHE A 311 12.08 5.47 -9.48
C PHE A 311 12.64 4.54 -8.41
N SER A 312 11.97 3.41 -8.21
CA SER A 312 12.49 2.29 -7.42
C SER A 312 12.26 1.00 -8.17
N ILE A 313 13.24 0.08 -8.10
CA ILE A 313 13.18 -1.21 -8.78
C ILE A 313 13.00 -2.32 -7.77
N ASN A 314 12.01 -3.16 -7.99
CA ASN A 314 11.78 -4.38 -7.22
C ASN A 314 12.41 -5.59 -7.91
N PHE A 315 13.69 -5.86 -7.59
CA PHE A 315 14.40 -7.04 -8.10
C PHE A 315 13.92 -8.36 -7.49
N ASP A 316 13.18 -8.32 -6.37
CA ASP A 316 12.75 -9.54 -5.69
C ASP A 316 11.79 -10.39 -6.55
N ILE A 317 11.13 -9.76 -7.53
CA ILE A 317 10.25 -10.41 -8.53
C ILE A 317 11.03 -11.38 -9.43
N TRP A 318 12.32 -11.14 -9.62
CA TRP A 318 13.18 -11.94 -10.50
C TRP A 318 14.05 -12.95 -9.75
N ASN A 319 14.06 -12.94 -8.41
CA ASN A 319 14.86 -13.88 -7.63
C ASN A 319 14.53 -15.32 -8.02
N GLU A 320 15.57 -16.16 -8.08
CA GLU A 320 15.49 -17.58 -8.43
C GLU A 320 14.93 -17.87 -9.84
N THR A 321 14.81 -16.85 -10.70
CA THR A 321 14.32 -17.00 -12.07
C THR A 321 15.48 -17.04 -13.06
N ASP A 322 15.38 -17.88 -14.10
CA ASP A 322 16.36 -17.92 -15.19
C ASP A 322 16.41 -16.57 -15.92
N ILE A 323 17.63 -16.02 -16.05
CA ILE A 323 17.83 -14.68 -16.62
C ILE A 323 17.29 -14.55 -18.05
N LEU A 324 17.13 -15.64 -18.81
CA LEU A 324 16.56 -15.62 -20.17
C LEU A 324 15.04 -15.44 -20.18
N SER A 325 14.38 -15.78 -19.07
CA SER A 325 12.92 -15.80 -18.93
C SER A 325 12.36 -14.68 -18.04
N LEU A 326 13.18 -13.70 -17.65
CA LEU A 326 12.75 -12.60 -16.78
C LEU A 326 11.55 -11.83 -17.38
N PRO A 327 10.41 -11.76 -16.66
CA PRO A 327 9.23 -11.07 -17.15
C PRO A 327 9.48 -9.57 -17.30
N TYR A 328 8.94 -8.98 -18.37
CA TYR A 328 9.04 -7.55 -18.71
C TYR A 328 10.46 -6.96 -18.86
N PHE A 329 11.53 -7.76 -18.74
CA PHE A 329 12.92 -7.28 -18.79
C PHE A 329 13.21 -6.37 -19.98
N ASN A 330 12.83 -6.77 -21.20
CA ASN A 330 13.09 -5.99 -22.41
C ASN A 330 12.45 -4.59 -22.35
N LYS A 331 11.23 -4.47 -21.82
CA LYS A 331 10.54 -3.18 -21.70
C LYS A 331 11.23 -2.26 -20.69
N VAL A 332 11.67 -2.82 -19.56
CA VAL A 332 12.38 -2.06 -18.52
C VAL A 332 13.75 -1.61 -19.04
N TYR A 333 14.50 -2.50 -19.69
CA TYR A 333 15.79 -2.19 -20.29
C TYR A 333 15.65 -1.08 -21.34
N GLU A 334 14.71 -1.20 -22.28
CA GLU A 334 14.47 -0.17 -23.31
C GLU A 334 14.09 1.17 -22.68
N PHE A 335 13.26 1.17 -21.63
CA PHE A 335 12.89 2.40 -20.92
C PHE A 335 14.11 3.15 -20.35
N PHE A 336 15.00 2.45 -19.63
CA PHE A 336 16.21 3.06 -19.08
C PHE A 336 17.27 3.40 -20.14
N GLU A 337 17.39 2.59 -21.20
CA GLU A 337 18.27 2.87 -22.34
C GLU A 337 17.87 4.19 -23.04
N LYS A 338 16.57 4.43 -23.24
CA LYS A 338 16.07 5.69 -23.82
C LYS A 338 16.34 6.88 -22.90
N LEU A 339 16.12 6.74 -21.59
CA LEU A 339 16.45 7.79 -20.62
C LEU A 339 17.95 8.13 -20.63
N TYR A 340 18.82 7.12 -20.60
CA TYR A 340 20.26 7.27 -20.69
C TYR A 340 20.70 7.91 -22.03
N SER A 341 20.04 7.56 -23.13
CA SER A 341 20.29 8.12 -24.47
C SER A 341 19.86 9.61 -24.60
N GLY A 342 19.30 10.21 -23.55
CA GLY A 342 18.95 11.64 -23.53
C GLY A 342 17.52 11.96 -23.96
N PHE A 343 16.60 10.99 -23.94
CA PHE A 343 15.18 11.27 -24.14
C PHE A 343 14.62 12.12 -22.99
N TYR A 344 13.71 13.03 -23.32
CA TYR A 344 12.96 13.84 -22.36
C TYR A 344 11.79 13.04 -21.82
N LEU A 345 11.72 12.89 -20.49
CA LEU A 345 10.61 12.28 -19.80
C LEU A 345 9.54 13.32 -19.50
N SER A 346 8.29 12.99 -19.82
CA SER A 346 7.13 13.78 -19.41
C SER A 346 5.93 12.89 -19.16
N GLY A 347 4.95 13.44 -18.44
CA GLY A 347 3.83 12.65 -17.93
C GLY A 347 2.52 13.44 -17.88
N ILE A 348 1.41 12.74 -18.03
CA ILE A 348 0.06 13.27 -17.86
C ILE A 348 -0.66 12.40 -16.84
N LEU A 349 -1.10 13.02 -15.75
CA LEU A 349 -1.88 12.39 -14.71
C LEU A 349 -3.37 12.57 -15.00
N GLU A 350 -4.12 11.49 -15.02
CA GLU A 350 -5.55 11.44 -15.33
C GLU A 350 -6.34 10.80 -14.17
N ILE A 351 -7.56 11.30 -13.94
CA ILE A 351 -8.57 10.70 -13.04
C ILE A 351 -9.81 10.45 -13.87
N GLU A 352 -10.31 9.21 -13.89
CA GLU A 352 -11.52 8.83 -14.64
C GLU A 352 -11.51 9.25 -16.13
N GLY A 353 -10.32 9.39 -16.72
CA GLY A 353 -10.12 9.82 -18.12
C GLY A 353 -9.97 11.33 -18.33
N GLU A 354 -10.17 12.14 -17.29
CA GLU A 354 -9.94 13.59 -17.34
C GLU A 354 -8.51 13.93 -16.93
N LYS A 355 -7.86 14.81 -17.69
CA LYS A 355 -6.50 15.28 -17.39
C LYS A 355 -6.52 16.15 -16.14
N LEU A 356 -5.78 15.73 -15.10
CA LEU A 356 -5.59 16.49 -13.88
C LEU A 356 -4.39 17.44 -13.99
N LEU A 357 -3.19 16.88 -14.19
CA LEU A 357 -1.93 17.61 -14.18
C LEU A 357 -0.96 17.03 -15.22
N SER A 358 0.03 17.83 -15.59
CA SER A 358 1.16 17.36 -16.42
C SER A 358 2.47 17.61 -15.72
N MET A 359 3.37 16.64 -15.83
CA MET A 359 4.76 16.75 -15.40
C MET A 359 5.56 17.52 -16.46
N ASN A 360 6.48 18.37 -16.01
CA ASN A 360 7.39 19.08 -16.91
C ASN A 360 8.33 18.11 -17.63
N GLU A 361 8.74 18.46 -18.85
CA GLU A 361 9.72 17.66 -19.59
C GLU A 361 11.08 17.75 -18.90
N LYS A 362 11.66 16.61 -18.53
CA LYS A 362 12.95 16.53 -17.85
C LYS A 362 13.90 15.58 -18.57
N ARG A 363 15.13 16.03 -18.78
CA ARG A 363 16.21 15.21 -19.32
C ARG A 363 17.03 14.62 -18.17
N LEU A 364 17.34 13.32 -18.24
CA LEU A 364 17.90 12.57 -17.11
C LEU A 364 19.14 11.73 -17.48
N ASN A 365 19.77 11.98 -18.63
CA ASN A 365 20.95 11.20 -19.07
C ASN A 365 22.14 11.30 -18.11
N ASP A 366 22.27 12.42 -17.39
CA ASP A 366 23.36 12.67 -16.46
C ASP A 366 22.95 12.44 -14.99
N ASP A 367 21.73 11.95 -14.74
CA ASP A 367 21.26 11.62 -13.39
C ASP A 367 21.93 10.32 -12.91
N CYS A 368 22.64 10.37 -11.78
CA CYS A 368 23.40 9.23 -11.24
C CYS A 368 22.52 7.98 -11.09
N SER A 369 21.28 8.16 -10.63
CA SER A 369 20.33 7.06 -10.44
C SER A 369 19.97 6.40 -11.77
N ILE A 370 19.80 7.19 -12.84
CA ILE A 370 19.50 6.64 -14.17
C ILE A 370 20.71 5.93 -14.76
N VAL A 371 21.90 6.50 -14.59
CA VAL A 371 23.16 5.88 -15.06
C VAL A 371 23.39 4.53 -14.37
N GLU A 372 23.19 4.46 -13.05
CA GLU A 372 23.28 3.23 -12.25
C GLU A 372 22.24 2.18 -12.69
N MET A 373 20.98 2.59 -12.84
CA MET A 373 19.91 1.69 -13.27
C MET A 373 20.15 1.16 -14.70
N TYR A 374 20.52 2.03 -15.64
CA TYR A 374 20.87 1.61 -16.99
C TYR A 374 22.05 0.62 -16.99
N SER A 375 23.10 0.91 -16.23
CA SER A 375 24.27 0.02 -16.13
C SER A 375 23.87 -1.35 -15.57
N THR A 376 22.99 -1.38 -14.57
CA THR A 376 22.45 -2.61 -13.98
C THR A 376 21.65 -3.43 -14.99
N PHE A 377 20.71 -2.82 -15.71
CA PHE A 377 19.94 -3.53 -16.73
C PHE A 377 20.80 -3.93 -17.93
N LYS A 378 21.82 -3.14 -18.27
CA LYS A 378 22.79 -3.47 -19.32
C LYS A 378 23.64 -4.68 -18.94
N TYR A 379 24.09 -4.78 -17.69
CA TYR A 379 24.76 -5.98 -17.18
C TYR A 379 23.89 -7.23 -17.40
N ILE A 380 22.62 -7.19 -16.97
CA ILE A 380 21.68 -8.31 -17.15
C ILE A 380 21.46 -8.61 -18.64
N TYR A 381 21.35 -7.59 -19.49
CA TYR A 381 21.19 -7.76 -20.93
C TYR A 381 22.37 -8.49 -21.56
N LEU A 382 23.61 -8.10 -21.21
CA LEU A 382 24.82 -8.76 -21.67
C LEU A 382 24.91 -10.19 -21.13
N ALA A 383 24.58 -10.42 -19.85
CA ALA A 383 24.55 -11.75 -19.24
C ALA A 383 23.61 -12.69 -20.01
N ARG A 384 22.42 -12.20 -20.40
CA ARG A 384 21.45 -12.97 -21.19
C ARG A 384 22.00 -13.37 -22.55
N LYS A 385 22.73 -12.47 -23.23
CA LYS A 385 23.38 -12.77 -24.52
C LYS A 385 24.45 -13.86 -24.37
N ILE A 386 25.28 -13.74 -23.34
CA ILE A 386 26.35 -14.71 -23.03
C ILE A 386 25.75 -16.07 -22.66
N SER A 387 24.81 -16.11 -21.71
CA SER A 387 24.08 -17.33 -21.30
C SER A 387 23.47 -18.07 -22.49
N LYS A 388 22.78 -17.32 -23.38
CA LYS A 388 22.16 -17.89 -24.58
C LYS A 388 23.19 -18.50 -25.54
N TYR A 389 24.35 -17.86 -25.74
CA TYR A 389 25.38 -18.34 -26.65
C TYR A 389 26.07 -19.61 -26.13
N PHE A 390 26.44 -19.62 -24.85
CA PHE A 390 27.14 -20.75 -24.23
C PHE A 390 26.20 -21.86 -23.75
N GLY A 391 24.88 -21.65 -23.80
CA GLY A 391 23.89 -22.62 -23.34
C GLY A 391 23.95 -22.89 -21.84
N LYS A 392 24.39 -21.89 -21.06
CA LYS A 392 24.51 -21.96 -19.60
C LYS A 392 23.27 -21.35 -18.96
N GLN A 393 22.66 -22.10 -18.06
CA GLN A 393 21.57 -21.59 -17.23
C GLN A 393 22.15 -20.69 -16.15
N ILE A 394 21.69 -19.44 -16.09
CA ILE A 394 22.08 -18.49 -15.05
C ILE A 394 20.81 -18.07 -14.34
N ILE A 395 20.82 -18.18 -13.01
CA ILE A 395 19.70 -17.80 -12.17
C ILE A 395 19.94 -16.39 -11.65
N PHE A 396 18.91 -15.55 -11.75
CA PHE A 396 18.95 -14.20 -11.23
C PHE A 396 18.90 -14.22 -9.69
N ASN A 397 19.89 -13.59 -9.07
CA ASN A 397 19.96 -13.28 -7.65
C ASN A 397 20.48 -11.84 -7.48
N ARG A 398 20.38 -11.27 -6.27
CA ARG A 398 21.04 -9.99 -5.99
C ARG A 398 22.53 -10.10 -6.29
N PHE A 399 23.04 -9.10 -6.98
CA PHE A 399 24.41 -9.08 -7.48
C PHE A 399 25.00 -7.69 -7.29
N GLU A 400 26.32 -7.67 -7.23
CA GLU A 400 27.12 -6.45 -7.33
C GLU A 400 28.06 -6.65 -8.52
N PHE A 401 28.33 -5.58 -9.25
CA PHE A 401 29.26 -5.60 -10.37
C PHE A 401 30.06 -4.30 -10.39
N TYR A 402 31.25 -4.36 -10.95
CA TYR A 402 32.12 -3.23 -11.16
C TYR A 402 32.13 -2.81 -12.63
N TYR A 403 32.62 -1.60 -12.89
CA TYR A 403 32.71 -1.07 -14.25
C TYR A 403 33.52 -1.98 -15.19
N ASP A 404 34.59 -2.59 -14.67
CA ASP A 404 35.44 -3.51 -15.44
C ASP A 404 34.69 -4.79 -15.86
N ASP A 405 33.79 -5.30 -15.02
CA ASP A 405 32.97 -6.47 -15.34
C ASP A 405 32.05 -6.19 -16.53
N LEU A 406 31.42 -5.00 -16.54
CA LEU A 406 30.54 -4.59 -17.64
C LEU A 406 31.30 -4.47 -18.96
N LYS A 407 32.53 -3.91 -18.92
CA LYS A 407 33.41 -3.81 -20.10
C LYS A 407 33.88 -5.17 -20.60
N GLU A 408 34.20 -6.09 -19.68
CA GLU A 408 34.56 -7.47 -20.03
C GLU A 408 33.38 -8.18 -20.72
N MET A 409 32.17 -8.06 -20.16
CA MET A 409 30.96 -8.63 -20.76
C MET A 409 30.64 -8.03 -22.13
N GLU A 410 30.82 -6.73 -22.33
CA GLU A 410 30.68 -6.08 -23.64
C GLU A 410 31.64 -6.69 -24.66
N ASN A 411 32.92 -6.89 -24.27
CA ASN A 411 33.90 -7.51 -25.16
C ASN A 411 33.51 -8.95 -25.54
N ILE A 412 32.99 -9.73 -24.60
CA ILE A 412 32.51 -11.09 -24.86
C ILE A 412 31.32 -11.07 -25.82
N VAL A 413 30.33 -10.20 -25.59
CA VAL A 413 29.16 -10.08 -26.48
C VAL A 413 29.56 -9.60 -27.87
N HIS A 414 30.46 -8.62 -27.97
CA HIS A 414 31.02 -8.20 -29.25
C HIS A 414 31.77 -9.35 -29.96
N ALA A 415 32.48 -10.20 -29.22
CA ALA A 415 33.13 -11.39 -29.79
C ALA A 415 32.12 -12.44 -30.28
N ILE A 416 31.02 -12.64 -29.54
CA ILE A 416 29.88 -13.49 -29.94
C ILE A 416 29.27 -12.99 -31.25
N GLU A 417 29.03 -11.69 -31.35
CA GLU A 417 28.36 -11.04 -32.48
C GLU A 417 29.31 -10.75 -33.67
N GLN A 418 30.61 -11.09 -33.55
CA GLN A 418 31.65 -10.77 -34.53
C GLN A 418 31.66 -9.28 -34.90
N TYR A 419 31.56 -8.44 -33.89
CA TYR A 419 31.44 -7.00 -34.03
C TYR A 419 32.61 -6.42 -34.85
N SER A 420 32.26 -5.55 -35.81
CA SER A 420 33.22 -4.89 -36.70
C SER A 420 32.75 -3.47 -36.99
N VAL A 421 33.64 -2.50 -36.88
CA VAL A 421 33.34 -1.08 -37.12
C VAL A 421 34.52 -0.36 -37.78
N GLU A 422 34.23 0.60 -38.64
CA GLU A 422 35.23 1.51 -39.20
C GLU A 422 35.63 2.55 -38.16
N LEU A 423 36.93 2.73 -37.97
CA LEU A 423 37.51 3.64 -36.99
C LEU A 423 37.69 5.03 -37.61
N LYS A 424 37.41 6.06 -36.83
CA LYS A 424 37.64 7.46 -37.20
C LYS A 424 39.03 7.91 -36.75
N GLU A 425 39.55 8.98 -37.35
CA GLU A 425 40.86 9.55 -36.96
C GLU A 425 40.91 9.95 -35.47
N ASP A 426 39.77 10.28 -34.85
CA ASP A 426 39.69 10.63 -33.43
C ASP A 426 39.72 9.42 -32.48
N ASP A 427 39.59 8.19 -32.98
CA ASP A 427 39.58 6.95 -32.17
C ASP A 427 41.01 6.45 -31.85
N ALA A 428 41.85 7.35 -31.34
CA ALA A 428 43.23 7.03 -31.00
C ALA A 428 43.32 6.01 -29.85
N ILE A 429 44.15 4.99 -30.03
CA ILE A 429 44.35 3.91 -29.06
C ILE A 429 45.65 4.13 -28.32
N LYS A 430 45.55 4.17 -26.98
CA LYS A 430 46.69 4.30 -26.07
C LYS A 430 46.88 3.02 -25.28
N PHE A 431 48.11 2.54 -25.23
CA PHE A 431 48.47 1.44 -24.35
C PHE A 431 49.92 1.59 -23.91
N SER A 432 50.22 1.05 -22.73
CA SER A 432 51.56 1.03 -22.18
C SER A 432 52.12 -0.38 -22.25
N ILE A 433 53.35 -0.52 -22.73
CA ILE A 433 54.10 -1.78 -22.67
C ILE A 433 55.29 -1.60 -21.74
N THR A 434 55.46 -2.53 -20.81
CA THR A 434 56.63 -2.60 -19.94
C THR A 434 57.80 -3.27 -20.65
N ILE A 435 58.98 -2.67 -20.57
CA ILE A 435 60.20 -3.20 -21.17
C ILE A 435 60.67 -4.41 -20.35
N THR A 436 60.70 -5.58 -20.97
CA THR A 436 61.04 -6.86 -20.32
C THR A 436 62.50 -7.29 -20.53
N SER A 437 63.17 -6.75 -21.55
CA SER A 437 64.59 -7.02 -21.83
C SER A 437 65.20 -5.90 -22.68
N ASP A 438 66.53 -5.84 -22.76
CA ASP A 438 67.24 -4.90 -23.64
C ASP A 438 66.97 -5.18 -25.13
N GLU A 439 66.76 -6.45 -25.48
CA GLU A 439 66.32 -6.86 -26.84
C GLU A 439 64.91 -6.34 -27.15
N HIS A 440 63.99 -6.41 -26.18
CA HIS A 440 62.65 -5.86 -26.31
C HIS A 440 62.68 -4.33 -26.50
N LEU A 441 63.54 -3.62 -25.75
CA LEU A 441 63.76 -2.18 -25.93
C LEU A 441 64.30 -1.83 -27.32
N HIS A 442 65.24 -2.62 -27.84
CA HIS A 442 65.76 -2.43 -29.19
C HIS A 442 64.67 -2.63 -30.26
N ASN A 443 63.89 -3.70 -30.15
CA ASN A 443 62.78 -3.99 -31.06
C ASN A 443 61.70 -2.91 -31.05
N MET A 444 61.38 -2.34 -29.89
CA MET A 444 60.45 -1.22 -29.75
C MET A 444 60.95 0.05 -30.45
N ARG A 445 62.24 0.37 -30.31
CA ARG A 445 62.88 1.51 -30.98
C ARG A 445 62.81 1.37 -32.50
N ASP A 446 63.16 0.20 -33.03
CA ASP A 446 63.08 -0.06 -34.48
C ASP A 446 61.63 0.04 -34.99
N HIS A 447 60.67 -0.50 -34.23
CA HIS A 447 59.26 -0.41 -34.58
C HIS A 447 58.73 1.03 -34.59
N SER A 448 59.18 1.87 -33.66
CA SER A 448 58.75 3.27 -33.55
C SER A 448 59.20 4.17 -34.71
N ILE A 449 60.17 3.72 -35.50
CA ILE A 449 60.70 4.43 -36.68
C ILE A 449 59.88 4.06 -37.95
N ARG A 450 59.04 3.02 -37.89
CA ARG A 450 58.21 2.61 -39.03
C ARG A 450 57.11 3.64 -39.29
N THR A 451 57.05 4.13 -40.52
CA THR A 451 56.09 5.16 -40.95
C THR A 451 54.84 4.61 -41.64
N LYS A 452 54.81 3.32 -41.96
CA LYS A 452 53.69 2.66 -42.63
C LYS A 452 52.63 2.22 -41.61
N PRO A 453 51.33 2.28 -41.95
CA PRO A 453 50.27 1.72 -41.11
C PRO A 453 50.51 0.23 -40.84
N ILE A 454 50.22 -0.20 -39.63
CA ILE A 454 50.37 -1.58 -39.16
C ILE A 454 49.00 -2.21 -38.89
N GLN A 455 48.99 -3.54 -38.84
CA GLN A 455 47.89 -4.30 -38.26
C GLN A 455 48.29 -4.69 -36.84
N MET A 456 47.43 -4.36 -35.86
CA MET A 456 47.60 -4.81 -34.49
C MET A 456 46.65 -5.96 -34.20
N LYS A 457 47.17 -6.99 -33.54
CA LYS A 457 46.38 -8.13 -33.04
C LYS A 457 46.60 -8.25 -31.54
N LEU A 458 45.51 -8.25 -30.79
CA LEU A 458 45.50 -8.54 -29.35
C LEU A 458 44.76 -9.85 -29.15
N GLU A 459 45.39 -10.80 -28.47
CA GLU A 459 44.79 -12.11 -28.17
C GLU A 459 44.76 -12.27 -26.66
N ALA A 460 43.54 -12.37 -26.10
CA ALA A 460 43.33 -12.74 -24.72
C ALA A 460 43.29 -14.28 -24.62
N PRO A 461 43.97 -14.89 -23.64
CA PRO A 461 43.90 -16.33 -23.43
C PRO A 461 42.51 -16.77 -22.96
N ASP A 462 42.30 -18.08 -22.93
CA ASP A 462 41.12 -18.66 -22.29
C ASP A 462 41.12 -18.24 -20.81
N HIS A 463 39.97 -17.77 -20.35
CA HIS A 463 39.77 -17.33 -18.98
C HIS A 463 38.35 -17.65 -18.55
N LYS A 464 38.11 -17.52 -17.25
CA LYS A 464 36.79 -17.75 -16.67
C LYS A 464 36.21 -16.45 -16.18
N VAL A 465 34.93 -16.24 -16.43
CA VAL A 465 34.19 -15.07 -15.98
C VAL A 465 33.03 -15.54 -15.12
N ASN A 466 32.88 -14.90 -13.96
CA ASN A 466 31.75 -15.14 -13.08
C ASN A 466 30.63 -14.18 -13.44
N ILE A 467 29.49 -14.72 -13.87
CA ILE A 467 28.29 -13.94 -14.17
C ILE A 467 27.24 -14.36 -13.15
N PHE A 468 26.91 -13.46 -12.22
CA PHE A 468 26.24 -13.82 -10.96
C PHE A 468 27.04 -14.88 -10.19
N GLU A 469 26.44 -16.02 -9.88
CA GLU A 469 27.06 -17.15 -9.17
C GLU A 469 27.57 -18.26 -10.11
N GLU A 470 27.43 -18.07 -11.44
CA GLU A 470 27.80 -19.08 -12.43
C GLU A 470 29.14 -18.74 -13.10
N GLU A 471 30.06 -19.71 -13.11
CA GLU A 471 31.36 -19.60 -13.77
C GLU A 471 31.27 -20.06 -15.23
N ILE A 472 31.66 -19.19 -16.16
CA ILE A 472 31.63 -19.46 -17.61
C ILE A 472 33.04 -19.44 -18.19
N GLU A 473 33.39 -20.49 -18.92
CA GLU A 473 34.66 -20.58 -19.65
C GLU A 473 34.56 -19.79 -20.96
N ILE A 474 35.39 -18.75 -21.08
CA ILE A 474 35.45 -17.86 -22.24
C ILE A 474 36.62 -18.27 -23.12
N PRO A 475 36.38 -18.64 -24.39
CA PRO A 475 37.44 -18.97 -25.34
C PRO A 475 38.32 -17.76 -25.66
N LYS A 476 39.52 -18.01 -26.17
CA LYS A 476 40.43 -16.94 -26.63
C LYS A 476 39.71 -15.91 -27.51
N ILE A 477 39.79 -14.65 -27.12
CA ILE A 477 39.24 -13.53 -27.88
C ILE A 477 40.38 -12.87 -28.65
N ARG A 478 40.16 -12.64 -29.94
CA ARG A 478 41.07 -11.88 -30.81
C ARG A 478 40.43 -10.55 -31.17
N GLN A 479 41.15 -9.48 -30.90
CA GLN A 479 40.88 -8.13 -31.39
C GLN A 479 41.88 -7.78 -32.49
N ILE A 480 41.38 -7.19 -33.57
CA ILE A 480 42.18 -6.79 -34.73
C ILE A 480 41.90 -5.32 -35.02
N PHE A 481 42.96 -4.52 -35.11
CA PHE A 481 42.92 -3.14 -35.59
C PHE A 481 43.73 -3.08 -36.89
N THR A 482 43.09 -2.70 -37.99
CA THR A 482 43.76 -2.54 -39.29
C THR A 482 44.15 -1.09 -39.52
N TYR A 483 45.19 -0.86 -40.34
CA TYR A 483 45.63 0.48 -40.77
C TYR A 483 45.87 1.48 -39.62
N MET A 484 46.54 1.04 -38.55
CA MET A 484 46.90 1.89 -37.42
C MET A 484 48.26 2.53 -37.64
N LYS A 485 48.42 3.83 -37.37
CA LYS A 485 49.70 4.53 -37.49
C LYS A 485 50.12 5.13 -36.15
N LEU A 486 51.39 5.00 -35.81
CA LEU A 486 51.93 5.62 -34.60
C LEU A 486 51.84 7.15 -34.72
N ASN A 487 51.15 7.80 -33.77
CA ASN A 487 50.95 9.25 -33.76
C ASN A 487 52.28 9.99 -33.57
N LYS A 488 53.04 9.56 -32.55
CA LYS A 488 54.34 10.12 -32.19
C LYS A 488 55.25 9.02 -31.69
N ALA A 489 56.50 9.03 -32.15
CA ALA A 489 57.53 8.13 -31.63
C ALA A 489 57.74 8.41 -30.12
N PRO A 490 57.63 7.37 -29.25
CA PRO A 490 57.91 7.52 -27.84
C PRO A 490 59.38 7.94 -27.62
N ASN A 491 59.65 8.66 -26.53
CA ASN A 491 61.03 8.95 -26.16
C ASN A 491 61.62 7.75 -25.41
N PHE A 492 62.67 7.16 -25.97
CA PHE A 492 63.35 5.99 -25.41
C PHE A 492 64.70 6.31 -24.75
N ASP A 493 65.18 7.57 -24.76
CA ASP A 493 66.56 7.91 -24.37
C ASP A 493 66.85 7.69 -22.87
N SER A 494 65.82 7.63 -22.03
CA SER A 494 65.92 7.42 -20.58
C SER A 494 65.31 6.11 -20.06
N LYS A 495 64.77 5.27 -20.95
CA LYS A 495 63.98 4.08 -20.57
C LYS A 495 64.87 2.84 -20.38
N LYS A 496 64.59 2.06 -19.35
CA LYS A 496 65.31 0.81 -18.97
C LYS A 496 64.33 -0.36 -18.80
N VAL A 497 64.88 -1.56 -18.67
CA VAL A 497 64.10 -2.75 -18.27
C VAL A 497 63.33 -2.46 -16.98
N GLY A 498 62.02 -2.72 -17.00
CA GLY A 498 61.08 -2.39 -15.93
C GLY A 498 60.30 -1.08 -16.14
N ASP A 499 60.74 -0.20 -17.04
CA ASP A 499 59.98 1.02 -17.37
C ASP A 499 58.84 0.72 -18.34
N SER A 500 57.73 1.45 -18.19
CA SER A 500 56.62 1.44 -19.15
C SER A 500 56.79 2.53 -20.21
N VAL A 501 56.49 2.17 -21.45
CA VAL A 501 56.46 3.05 -22.61
C VAL A 501 55.03 3.11 -23.13
N GLU A 502 54.50 4.32 -23.24
CA GLU A 502 53.17 4.58 -23.80
C GLU A 502 53.28 4.71 -25.32
N PHE A 503 52.37 4.04 -26.02
CA PHE A 503 52.20 4.14 -27.46
C PHE A 503 50.80 4.67 -27.75
N GLU A 504 50.73 5.63 -28.68
CA GLU A 504 49.47 6.18 -29.19
C GLU A 504 49.39 5.89 -30.69
N TYR A 505 48.42 5.06 -31.08
CA TYR A 505 48.15 4.72 -32.46
C TYR A 505 46.86 5.37 -32.92
N VAL A 506 46.92 6.07 -34.05
CA VAL A 506 45.79 6.76 -34.66
C VAL A 506 45.32 5.95 -35.89
N PRO A 507 44.00 5.69 -36.03
CA PRO A 507 43.44 5.05 -37.22
C PRO A 507 43.72 5.87 -38.48
N GLN A 508 43.88 5.21 -39.63
CA GLN A 508 43.96 5.86 -40.94
C GLN A 508 42.70 5.56 -41.75
N GLU A 509 42.53 6.23 -42.90
CA GLU A 509 41.39 5.99 -43.79
C GLU A 509 41.23 4.48 -44.11
N GLY A 510 40.02 3.94 -43.88
CA GLY A 510 39.72 2.52 -44.03
C GLY A 510 40.20 1.62 -42.89
N ALA A 511 40.61 2.17 -41.75
CA ALA A 511 40.91 1.41 -40.54
C ALA A 511 39.65 0.76 -39.97
N VAL A 512 39.77 -0.51 -39.60
CA VAL A 512 38.66 -1.32 -39.10
C VAL A 512 39.09 -1.98 -37.80
N TYR A 513 38.22 -1.90 -36.81
CA TYR A 513 38.26 -2.72 -35.61
C TYR A 513 37.35 -3.93 -35.78
N SER A 514 37.83 -5.12 -35.44
CA SER A 514 37.02 -6.33 -35.39
C SER A 514 37.40 -7.20 -34.20
N ILE A 515 36.42 -7.88 -33.60
CA ILE A 515 36.61 -8.77 -32.45
C ILE A 515 35.85 -10.09 -32.66
N GLY A 516 36.44 -11.20 -32.22
CA GLY A 516 35.82 -12.52 -32.32
C GLY A 516 36.58 -13.60 -31.57
N PHE A 517 35.94 -14.74 -31.36
CA PHE A 517 36.60 -15.92 -30.80
C PHE A 517 37.58 -16.56 -31.80
N ILE A 518 38.71 -17.02 -31.29
CA ILE A 518 39.67 -17.80 -32.07
C ILE A 518 39.12 -19.22 -32.18
N LYS A 519 38.76 -19.65 -33.39
CA LYS A 519 38.49 -21.06 -33.67
C LYS A 519 39.83 -21.79 -33.73
N GLU A 520 40.04 -22.78 -32.85
CA GLU A 520 41.09 -23.78 -33.05
C GLU A 520 40.70 -24.60 -34.28
N ASN A 521 41.49 -24.49 -35.34
CA ASN A 521 41.40 -25.34 -36.53
C ASN A 521 42.22 -26.61 -36.32
#